data_AF-A0A813HEA4-F1
#
_entry.id   AF-A0A813HEA4-F1
#
_cell.length_a   1.000
_cell.length_b   1.000
_cell.length_c   1.000
_cell.angle_alpha   90.00
_cell.angle_beta   90.00
_cell.angle_gamma   90.00
#
_symmetry.space_group_name_H-M   'P 1'
#
loop_
_entity.id
_entity.type
_entity.pdbx_description
1 polymer ?
#
loop_
_entity_poly.entity_id
_entity_poly.type
_entity_poly.pdbx_seq_one_letter_code
_entity_poly.pdbx_strand_id
1 'polypeptide(L)'
;MCSCSNDIPAPCDHLLRTSPHASMTLAMARRAGAAYGKLLSEMPVATNTVTAGFLYGASDCAAQNLEAAFGIQSPNKSGYNYERTLRMAAFGTCFAGPCLSLWYPLLHKMTAAFRVQYTPSVWFSGLGISTFIKKRIVCPTEKAKEVGVKVLLDSLFFQAPFLTCYFVLTGVLEGLPFSAVQAKTKDNFHEAWFYGFLTWVPVQTANFWLVSVPRQAVVVNGVNAGWKTFLSVLCHSRDYGGAGQVAQAGAFAGPLGAKEGAEESSAAVVEAQRLEIEELRRTIDALRRERQNGATSTKGATAVVAERIDVLAERPRHERSHEPRQ
;
A
#
# COMPACT_ATOMS: atom_id res chain seq x y z
N MET A 1 -47.71 -59.80 -12.30
CA MET A 1 -46.96 -59.08 -11.25
C MET A 1 -45.50 -59.11 -11.65
N CYS A 2 -45.02 -58.04 -12.28
CA CYS A 2 -43.61 -57.89 -12.69
C CYS A 2 -42.81 -57.32 -11.52
N SER A 3 -41.72 -57.99 -11.17
CA SER A 3 -40.79 -57.58 -10.10
C SER A 3 -39.67 -56.73 -10.74
N CYS A 4 -39.64 -55.43 -10.46
CA CYS A 4 -38.53 -54.55 -10.84
C CYS A 4 -37.41 -54.68 -9.80
N SER A 5 -36.24 -55.17 -10.22
CA SER A 5 -34.99 -55.10 -9.45
C SER A 5 -34.45 -53.67 -9.51
N ASN A 6 -34.32 -53.01 -8.36
CA ASN A 6 -33.67 -51.70 -8.23
C ASN A 6 -32.18 -51.92 -7.92
N ASP A 7 -31.37 -52.20 -8.93
CA ASP A 7 -29.91 -52.10 -8.82
C ASP A 7 -29.48 -50.70 -9.26
N ILE A 8 -29.15 -49.85 -8.28
CA ILE A 8 -28.53 -48.54 -8.50
C ILE A 8 -27.05 -48.78 -8.81
N PRO A 9 -26.51 -48.42 -9.99
CA PRO A 9 -25.09 -48.55 -10.25
C PRO A 9 -24.31 -47.54 -9.38
N ALA A 10 -23.29 -48.03 -8.69
CA ALA A 10 -22.35 -47.20 -7.92
C ALA A 10 -21.69 -46.14 -8.84
N PRO A 11 -21.48 -44.91 -8.36
CA PRO A 11 -20.87 -43.87 -9.18
C PRO A 11 -19.42 -44.23 -9.51
N CYS A 12 -19.07 -44.13 -10.79
CA CYS A 12 -17.73 -44.36 -11.33
C CYS A 12 -16.69 -43.45 -10.64
N ASP A 13 -15.87 -44.02 -9.76
CA ASP A 13 -14.70 -43.40 -9.10
C ASP A 13 -13.54 -43.05 -10.05
N HIS A 14 -13.76 -43.09 -11.37
CA HIS A 14 -12.67 -43.05 -12.36
C HIS A 14 -12.19 -41.64 -12.75
N LEU A 15 -12.76 -40.57 -12.17
CA LEU A 15 -12.49 -39.18 -12.58
C LEU A 15 -11.70 -38.30 -11.57
N LEU A 16 -11.23 -38.84 -10.44
CA LEU A 16 -10.34 -38.09 -9.54
C LEU A 16 -9.00 -38.81 -9.29
N ARG A 17 -8.38 -39.33 -10.35
CA ARG A 17 -6.97 -39.73 -10.30
C ARG A 17 -6.10 -38.48 -10.29
N THR A 18 -6.03 -37.81 -9.13
CA THR A 18 -5.05 -36.73 -8.92
C THR A 18 -3.66 -37.30 -9.21
N SER A 19 -2.88 -36.57 -10.02
CA SER A 19 -1.51 -36.99 -10.36
C SER A 19 -0.71 -37.29 -9.08
N PRO A 20 0.10 -38.36 -9.02
CA PRO A 20 0.92 -38.67 -7.85
C PRO A 20 1.86 -37.52 -7.45
N HIS A 21 2.23 -36.65 -8.39
CA HIS A 21 2.94 -35.41 -8.09
C HIS A 21 2.05 -34.37 -7.38
N ALA A 22 0.79 -34.21 -7.80
CA ALA A 22 -0.15 -33.29 -7.16
C ALA A 22 -0.50 -33.72 -5.73
N SER A 23 -0.63 -35.03 -5.47
CA SER A 23 -0.87 -35.54 -4.11
C SER A 23 0.35 -35.36 -3.20
N MET A 24 1.56 -35.55 -3.73
CA MET A 24 2.81 -35.32 -3.01
C MET A 24 3.03 -33.84 -2.68
N THR A 25 2.83 -32.93 -3.65
CA THR A 25 2.93 -31.47 -3.43
C THR A 25 1.91 -30.99 -2.41
N LEU A 26 0.66 -31.48 -2.47
CA LEU A 26 -0.38 -31.13 -1.50
C LEU A 26 -0.03 -31.66 -0.08
N ALA A 27 0.53 -32.87 0.01
CA ALA A 27 0.98 -33.43 1.27
C ALA A 27 2.15 -32.64 1.88
N MET A 28 3.13 -32.24 1.06
CA MET A 28 4.24 -31.38 1.50
C MET A 28 3.73 -30.00 1.95
N ALA A 29 2.83 -29.37 1.19
CA ALA A 29 2.23 -28.09 1.55
C ALA A 29 1.44 -28.17 2.88
N ARG A 30 0.67 -29.24 3.09
CA ARG A 30 -0.02 -29.48 4.36
C ARG A 30 0.94 -29.67 5.53
N ARG A 31 2.03 -30.41 5.34
CA ARG A 31 3.07 -30.60 6.37
C ARG A 31 3.78 -29.28 6.71
N ALA A 32 4.16 -28.51 5.70
CA ALA A 32 4.76 -27.19 5.88
C ALA A 32 3.80 -26.24 6.60
N GLY A 33 2.52 -26.22 6.21
CA GLY A 33 1.49 -25.43 6.87
C GLY A 33 1.24 -25.83 8.32
N ALA A 34 1.25 -27.14 8.63
CA ALA A 34 1.13 -27.63 9.99
C ALA A 34 2.36 -27.26 10.85
N ALA A 35 3.57 -27.39 10.30
CA ALA A 35 4.80 -26.98 10.97
C ALA A 35 4.83 -25.47 11.24
N TYR A 36 4.45 -24.66 10.25
CA TYR A 36 4.30 -23.21 10.42
C TYR A 36 3.23 -22.85 11.46
N GLY A 37 2.09 -23.54 11.44
CA GLY A 37 1.04 -23.36 12.45
C GLY A 37 1.51 -23.69 13.87
N LYS A 38 2.37 -24.71 14.03
CA LYS A 38 3.01 -25.05 15.31
C LYS A 38 3.94 -23.93 15.77
N LEU A 39 4.83 -23.45 14.89
CA LEU A 39 5.72 -22.33 15.19
C LEU A 39 4.97 -21.05 15.57
N LEU A 40 3.88 -20.74 14.86
CA LEU A 40 3.03 -19.59 15.15
C LEU A 40 2.32 -19.72 16.51
N SER A 41 2.03 -20.94 16.96
CA SER A 41 1.41 -21.18 18.26
C SER A 41 2.41 -21.14 19.41
N GLU A 42 3.63 -21.65 19.21
CA GLU A 42 4.69 -21.71 20.22
C GLU A 42 5.43 -20.37 20.36
N MET A 43 5.71 -19.71 19.24
CA MET A 43 6.46 -18.45 19.16
C MET A 43 5.76 -17.44 18.23
N PRO A 44 4.59 -16.91 18.62
CA PRO A 44 3.78 -16.05 17.75
C PRO A 44 4.51 -14.78 17.31
N VAL A 45 5.20 -14.10 18.22
CA VAL A 45 5.88 -12.82 17.92
C VAL A 45 7.04 -13.04 16.95
N ALA A 46 7.93 -13.99 17.25
CA ALA A 46 9.10 -14.27 16.40
C ALA A 46 8.67 -14.73 14.99
N THR A 47 7.70 -15.64 14.90
CA THR A 47 7.19 -16.15 13.63
C THR A 47 6.57 -15.02 12.80
N ASN A 48 5.75 -14.16 13.40
CA ASN A 48 5.16 -13.02 12.70
C ASN A 48 6.19 -11.98 12.28
N THR A 49 7.20 -11.70 13.12
CA THR A 49 8.29 -10.77 12.80
C THR A 49 9.10 -11.21 11.58
N VAL A 50 9.51 -12.48 11.55
CA VAL A 50 10.25 -13.05 10.40
C VAL A 50 9.35 -13.06 9.15
N THR A 51 8.09 -13.47 9.30
CA THR A 51 7.12 -13.50 8.20
C THR A 51 6.89 -12.11 7.63
N ALA A 52 6.73 -11.09 8.48
CA ALA A 52 6.54 -9.70 8.08
C ALA A 52 7.76 -9.17 7.31
N GLY A 53 8.98 -9.40 7.82
CA GLY A 53 10.20 -9.01 7.13
C GLY A 53 10.30 -9.56 5.71
N PHE A 54 10.06 -10.87 5.57
CA PHE A 54 10.07 -11.54 4.27
C PHE A 54 9.01 -10.96 3.32
N LEU A 55 7.77 -10.82 3.79
CA LEU A 55 6.67 -10.32 2.96
C LEU A 55 6.85 -8.86 2.56
N TYR A 56 7.41 -8.02 3.43
CA TYR A 56 7.73 -6.64 3.10
C TYR A 56 8.85 -6.55 2.06
N GLY A 57 9.92 -7.34 2.20
CA GLY A 57 10.96 -7.42 1.18
C GLY A 57 10.40 -7.88 -0.17
N ALA A 58 9.64 -8.98 -0.18
CA ALA A 58 9.01 -9.50 -1.39
C ALA A 58 8.02 -8.51 -2.03
N SER A 59 7.27 -7.75 -1.21
CA SER A 59 6.35 -6.72 -1.70
C SER A 59 7.07 -5.58 -2.41
N ASP A 60 8.26 -5.22 -1.92
CA ASP A 60 9.10 -4.20 -2.54
C ASP A 60 9.69 -4.70 -3.86
N CYS A 61 10.11 -5.96 -3.93
CA CYS A 61 10.50 -6.59 -5.20
C CYS A 61 9.37 -6.50 -6.24
N ALA A 62 8.14 -6.84 -5.83
CA ALA A 62 6.97 -6.75 -6.70
C ALA A 62 6.66 -5.30 -7.11
N ALA A 63 6.77 -4.35 -6.17
CA ALA A 63 6.58 -2.93 -6.44
C ALA A 63 7.55 -2.41 -7.49
N GLN A 64 8.85 -2.68 -7.32
CA GLN A 64 9.87 -2.21 -8.25
C GLN A 64 9.71 -2.82 -9.65
N ASN A 65 9.28 -4.08 -9.74
CA ASN A 65 8.99 -4.72 -11.02
C ASN A 65 7.76 -4.10 -11.70
N LEU A 66 6.70 -3.79 -10.95
CA LEU A 66 5.51 -3.15 -11.49
C LEU A 66 5.78 -1.69 -11.88
N GLU A 67 6.52 -0.94 -11.07
CA GLU A 67 7.00 0.41 -11.40
C GLU A 67 7.78 0.41 -12.72
N ALA A 68 8.68 -0.56 -12.91
CA ALA A 68 9.40 -0.73 -14.17
C ALA A 68 8.46 -1.08 -15.34
N ALA A 69 7.49 -1.96 -15.13
CA ALA A 69 6.51 -2.35 -16.15
C ALA A 69 5.59 -1.18 -16.57
N PHE A 70 5.26 -0.27 -15.65
CA PHE A 70 4.42 0.89 -15.91
C PHE A 70 5.22 2.15 -16.32
N GLY A 71 6.55 2.09 -16.39
CA GLY A 71 7.39 3.24 -16.72
C GLY A 71 7.40 4.34 -15.64
N ILE A 72 6.97 4.01 -14.41
CA ILE A 72 6.91 4.94 -13.27
C ILE A 72 8.23 4.83 -12.51
N GLN A 73 9.27 5.47 -13.02
CA GLN A 73 10.61 5.42 -12.42
C GLN A 73 11.12 6.82 -12.10
N SER A 74 11.91 6.94 -11.02
CA SER A 74 12.56 8.20 -10.71
C SER A 74 13.54 8.58 -11.82
N PRO A 75 13.72 9.88 -12.11
CA PRO A 75 14.78 10.33 -13.01
C PRO A 75 16.12 9.78 -12.48
N ASN A 76 16.90 9.13 -13.35
CA ASN A 76 18.21 8.51 -13.06
C ASN A 76 18.21 7.09 -12.45
N LYS A 77 17.07 6.37 -12.38
CA LYS A 77 17.10 4.95 -11.95
C LYS A 77 17.49 4.05 -13.13
N SER A 78 18.63 3.38 -13.05
CA SER A 78 19.13 2.47 -14.10
C SER A 78 18.91 0.97 -13.79
N GLY A 79 18.46 0.62 -12.58
CA GLY A 79 18.32 -0.77 -12.18
C GLY A 79 17.57 -1.02 -10.86
N TYR A 80 17.61 -2.27 -10.41
CA TYR A 80 16.95 -2.73 -9.20
C TYR A 80 17.56 -2.12 -7.93
N ASN A 81 16.74 -1.59 -7.02
CA ASN A 81 17.20 -0.97 -5.78
C ASN A 81 17.13 -1.95 -4.61
N TYR A 82 18.24 -2.65 -4.34
CA TYR A 82 18.37 -3.58 -3.22
C TYR A 82 18.32 -2.89 -1.85
N GLU A 83 18.81 -1.66 -1.77
CA GLU A 83 18.81 -0.89 -0.52
C GLU A 83 17.37 -0.60 -0.08
N ARG A 84 16.50 -0.22 -1.02
CA ARG A 84 15.07 -0.02 -0.78
C ARG A 84 14.41 -1.31 -0.28
N THR A 85 14.71 -2.45 -0.89
CA THR A 85 14.18 -3.75 -0.46
C THR A 85 14.64 -4.12 0.94
N LEU A 86 15.92 -3.86 1.26
CA LEU A 86 16.47 -4.12 2.59
C LEU A 86 15.82 -3.23 3.66
N ARG A 87 15.60 -1.94 3.36
CA ARG A 87 14.88 -1.01 4.26
C ARG A 87 13.45 -1.48 4.52
N MET A 88 12.74 -1.96 3.49
CA MET A 88 11.38 -2.50 3.66
C MET A 88 11.37 -3.80 4.48
N ALA A 89 12.31 -4.70 4.23
CA ALA A 89 12.47 -5.91 5.04
C ALA A 89 12.78 -5.56 6.51
N ALA A 90 13.67 -4.61 6.77
CA ALA A 90 14.01 -4.13 8.10
C ALA A 90 12.82 -3.47 8.81
N PHE A 91 12.01 -2.68 8.10
CA PHE A 91 10.77 -2.14 8.64
C PHE A 91 9.79 -3.27 9.03
N GLY A 92 9.65 -4.28 8.17
CA GLY A 92 8.83 -5.46 8.40
C GLY A 92 9.25 -6.22 9.66
N THR A 93 10.55 -6.49 9.83
CA THR A 93 11.07 -7.24 10.99
C THR A 93 11.08 -6.42 12.27
N CYS A 94 11.57 -5.19 12.23
CA CYS A 94 11.89 -4.43 13.45
C CYS A 94 10.69 -3.65 13.99
N PHE A 95 9.72 -3.31 13.13
CA PHE A 95 8.59 -2.48 13.51
C PHE A 95 7.24 -3.15 13.25
N ALA A 96 6.92 -3.48 12.00
CA ALA A 96 5.58 -3.94 11.64
C ALA A 96 5.21 -5.27 12.32
N GLY A 97 6.10 -6.27 12.25
CA GLY A 97 5.90 -7.59 12.84
C GLY A 97 5.64 -7.55 14.35
N PRO A 98 6.52 -6.93 15.16
CA PRO A 98 6.29 -6.77 16.60
C PRO A 98 5.02 -5.96 16.90
N CYS A 99 4.80 -4.84 16.22
CA CYS A 99 3.66 -3.97 16.44
C CYS A 99 2.33 -4.71 16.22
N LEU A 100 2.19 -5.41 15.08
CA LEU A 100 0.99 -6.21 14.76
C LEU A 100 0.81 -7.39 15.73
N SER A 101 1.90 -8.06 16.11
CA SER A 101 1.85 -9.20 17.04
C SER A 101 1.39 -8.80 18.44
N LEU A 102 1.65 -7.57 18.86
CA LEU A 102 1.18 -7.03 20.14
C LEU A 102 -0.22 -6.43 20.02
N TRP A 103 -0.54 -5.81 18.89
CA TRP A 103 -1.83 -5.16 18.65
C TRP A 103 -3.00 -6.13 18.67
N TYR A 104 -2.96 -7.27 17.96
CA TYR A 104 -4.11 -8.18 17.91
C TYR A 104 -4.50 -8.79 19.27
N PRO A 105 -3.54 -9.26 20.10
CA PRO A 105 -3.86 -9.69 21.47
C PRO A 105 -4.38 -8.54 22.34
N LEU A 106 -3.84 -7.32 22.19
CA LEU A 106 -4.33 -6.14 22.92
C LEU A 106 -5.78 -5.82 22.51
N LEU A 107 -6.05 -5.77 21.21
CA LEU A 107 -7.38 -5.54 20.66
C LEU A 107 -8.38 -6.61 21.13
N HIS A 108 -7.93 -7.87 21.20
CA HIS A 108 -8.72 -8.96 21.76
C HIS A 108 -9.04 -8.74 23.25
N LYS A 109 -8.08 -8.28 24.05
CA LYS A 109 -8.28 -7.97 25.47
C LYS A 109 -9.20 -6.76 25.67
N MET A 110 -9.02 -5.69 24.90
CA MET A 110 -9.88 -4.50 24.96
C MET A 110 -11.33 -4.83 24.62
N THR A 111 -11.54 -5.73 23.66
CA THR A 111 -12.88 -6.17 23.26
C THR A 111 -13.45 -7.31 24.08
N ALA A 112 -12.67 -7.90 25.00
CA ALA A 112 -13.12 -8.98 25.88
C ALA A 112 -14.25 -8.53 26.82
N ALA A 113 -14.27 -7.26 27.25
CA ALA A 113 -15.35 -6.69 28.04
C ALA A 113 -16.71 -6.75 27.29
N PHE A 114 -16.69 -6.59 25.97
CA PHE A 114 -17.89 -6.68 25.13
C PHE A 114 -18.29 -8.12 24.80
N ARG A 115 -17.46 -9.12 25.12
CA ARG A 115 -17.78 -10.54 24.98
C ARG A 115 -18.52 -11.12 26.19
N VAL A 116 -18.38 -10.48 27.34
CA VAL A 116 -18.91 -10.98 28.61
C VAL A 116 -20.07 -10.10 29.02
N GLN A 117 -21.27 -10.56 28.70
CA GLN A 117 -22.47 -9.92 29.22
C GLN A 117 -22.81 -10.53 30.58
N TYR A 118 -22.81 -9.68 31.60
CA TYR A 118 -23.24 -10.04 32.94
C TYR A 118 -24.75 -9.81 33.02
N THR A 119 -25.53 -10.88 32.96
CA THR A 119 -26.96 -10.79 33.25
C THR A 119 -27.14 -10.86 34.76
N PRO A 120 -27.77 -9.85 35.41
CA PRO A 120 -28.10 -9.95 36.82
C PRO A 120 -29.04 -11.13 36.99
N SER A 121 -28.59 -12.14 37.71
CA SER A 121 -29.38 -13.34 37.99
C SER A 121 -29.55 -13.43 39.50
N VAL A 122 -30.71 -12.98 39.98
CA VAL A 122 -31.16 -13.29 41.34
C VAL A 122 -31.84 -14.65 41.29
N TRP A 123 -31.04 -15.71 41.44
CA TRP A 123 -31.56 -17.07 41.63
C TRP A 123 -31.23 -17.51 43.05
N PHE A 124 -32.25 -17.55 43.91
CA PHE A 124 -32.13 -18.03 45.28
C PHE A 124 -32.12 -19.56 45.31
N SER A 125 -30.98 -20.17 45.01
CA SER A 125 -30.71 -21.54 45.44
C SER A 125 -29.71 -21.45 46.61
N GLY A 126 -30.18 -21.86 47.79
CA GLY A 126 -29.54 -21.54 49.07
C GLY A 126 -28.05 -21.88 49.16
N LEU A 127 -27.29 -21.04 49.89
CA LEU A 127 -25.90 -21.24 50.36
C LEU A 127 -24.71 -20.89 49.42
N GLY A 128 -24.90 -20.22 48.28
CA GLY A 128 -23.75 -19.71 47.50
C GLY A 128 -24.11 -18.55 46.57
N ILE A 129 -23.92 -17.30 47.03
CA ILE A 129 -24.35 -16.10 46.32
C ILE A 129 -23.39 -15.79 45.15
N SER A 130 -23.81 -16.11 43.92
CA SER A 130 -23.25 -15.51 42.71
C SER A 130 -24.33 -14.66 42.05
N THR A 131 -24.18 -13.34 42.17
CA THR A 131 -25.16 -12.35 41.66
C THR A 131 -25.14 -12.24 40.12
N PHE A 132 -24.14 -12.82 39.45
CA PHE A 132 -23.90 -12.63 38.03
C PHE A 132 -23.52 -13.94 37.32
N ILE A 133 -24.34 -14.36 36.36
CA ILE A 133 -23.98 -15.43 35.41
C ILE A 133 -23.15 -14.82 34.26
N LYS A 134 -22.02 -15.46 33.95
CA LYS A 134 -21.21 -15.14 32.76
C LYS A 134 -21.86 -15.76 31.53
N LYS A 135 -22.48 -14.94 30.67
CA LYS A 135 -22.97 -15.41 29.36
C LYS A 135 -21.85 -15.29 28.32
N ARG A 136 -21.47 -16.40 27.69
CA ARG A 136 -20.56 -16.44 26.53
C ARG A 136 -21.33 -16.01 25.28
N ILE A 137 -20.67 -15.43 24.27
CA ILE A 137 -21.26 -15.10 22.95
C ILE A 137 -22.09 -16.27 22.44
N VAL A 138 -23.41 -16.09 22.30
CA VAL A 138 -24.34 -17.14 21.84
C VAL A 138 -24.85 -16.85 20.44
N CYS A 139 -24.97 -15.57 20.07
CA CYS A 139 -25.70 -15.16 18.86
C CYS A 139 -24.81 -14.51 17.79
N PRO A 140 -25.09 -14.73 16.48
CA PRO A 140 -24.38 -14.09 15.37
C PRO A 140 -24.35 -12.55 15.47
N THR A 141 -25.43 -11.94 15.97
CA THR A 141 -25.54 -10.50 16.18
C THR A 141 -24.56 -9.97 17.24
N GLU A 142 -24.29 -10.75 18.30
CA GLU A 142 -23.32 -10.39 19.34
C GLU A 142 -21.89 -10.45 18.77
N LYS A 143 -21.60 -11.46 17.93
CA LYS A 143 -20.34 -11.56 17.20
C LYS A 143 -20.14 -10.38 16.23
N ALA A 144 -21.20 -9.94 15.54
CA ALA A 144 -21.14 -8.77 14.64
C ALA A 144 -20.82 -7.47 15.38
N LYS A 145 -21.40 -7.27 16.57
CA LYS A 145 -21.06 -6.13 17.44
C LYS A 145 -19.59 -6.17 17.85
N GLU A 146 -19.09 -7.33 18.29
CA GLU A 146 -17.67 -7.48 18.65
C GLU A 146 -16.75 -7.15 17.48
N VAL A 147 -17.02 -7.71 16.29
CA VAL A 147 -16.23 -7.46 15.09
C VAL A 147 -16.30 -5.99 14.70
N GLY A 148 -17.48 -5.36 14.74
CA GLY A 148 -17.64 -3.94 14.46
C GLY A 148 -16.79 -3.05 15.37
N VAL A 149 -16.78 -3.33 16.69
CA VAL A 149 -15.92 -2.61 17.63
C VAL A 149 -14.44 -2.82 17.33
N LYS A 150 -14.02 -4.04 16.99
CA LYS A 150 -12.63 -4.31 16.61
C LYS A 150 -12.19 -3.54 15.38
N VAL A 151 -13.02 -3.53 14.33
CA VAL A 151 -12.74 -2.81 13.09
C VAL A 151 -12.66 -1.30 13.36
N LEU A 152 -13.57 -0.74 14.16
CA LEU A 152 -13.53 0.68 14.53
C LEU A 152 -12.25 1.02 15.30
N LEU A 153 -11.87 0.19 16.28
CA LEU A 153 -10.65 0.40 17.05
C LEU A 153 -9.39 0.31 16.16
N ASP A 154 -9.36 -0.65 15.24
CA ASP A 154 -8.28 -0.82 14.29
C ASP A 154 -8.17 0.37 13.31
N SER A 155 -9.28 0.78 12.70
CA SER A 155 -9.30 1.86 11.71
C SER A 155 -9.05 3.24 12.32
N LEU A 156 -9.56 3.52 13.53
CA LEU A 156 -9.46 4.86 14.14
C LEU A 156 -8.20 5.04 14.98
N PHE A 157 -7.79 4.03 15.76
CA PHE A 157 -6.72 4.19 16.74
C PHE A 157 -5.40 3.55 16.32
N PHE A 158 -5.42 2.56 15.42
CA PHE A 158 -4.20 1.88 14.99
C PHE A 158 -3.74 2.33 13.61
N GLN A 159 -4.65 2.41 12.63
CA GLN A 159 -4.30 2.66 11.24
C GLN A 159 -3.59 4.00 11.01
N ALA A 160 -4.12 5.10 11.55
CA ALA A 160 -3.53 6.43 11.36
C ALA A 160 -2.12 6.55 11.98
N PRO A 161 -1.89 6.21 13.26
CA PRO A 161 -0.54 6.21 13.83
C PRO A 161 0.41 5.26 13.11
N PHE A 162 -0.03 4.05 12.77
CA PHE A 162 0.80 3.06 12.08
C PHE A 162 1.24 3.55 10.70
N LEU A 163 0.34 4.18 9.94
CA LEU A 163 0.65 4.76 8.63
C LEU A 163 1.62 5.94 8.73
N THR A 164 1.46 6.81 9.73
CA THR A 164 2.41 7.89 10.01
C THR A 164 3.79 7.34 10.37
N CYS A 165 3.86 6.35 11.25
CA CYS A 165 5.12 5.68 11.59
C CYS A 165 5.76 5.04 10.35
N TYR A 166 4.97 4.46 9.44
CA TYR A 166 5.48 3.95 8.18
C TYR A 166 6.17 5.05 7.36
N PHE A 167 5.49 6.15 7.03
CA PHE A 167 6.09 7.22 6.22
C PHE A 167 7.31 7.87 6.89
N VAL A 168 7.26 8.07 8.21
CA VAL A 168 8.37 8.64 8.96
C VAL A 168 9.56 7.69 8.97
N LEU A 169 9.37 6.42 9.32
CA LEU A 169 10.47 5.46 9.41
C LEU A 169 11.07 5.17 8.04
N THR A 170 10.25 5.03 6.99
CA THR A 170 10.78 4.84 5.63
C THR A 170 11.50 6.08 5.13
N GLY A 171 11.01 7.29 5.43
CA GLY A 171 11.68 8.54 5.07
C GLY A 171 13.02 8.73 5.80
N VAL A 172 13.09 8.36 7.08
CA VAL A 172 14.35 8.36 7.85
C VAL A 172 15.33 7.32 7.31
N LEU A 173 14.85 6.11 6.99
CA LEU A 173 15.67 5.07 6.37
C LEU A 173 16.11 5.45 4.94
N GLU A 174 15.36 6.29 4.24
CA GLU A 174 15.74 6.90 2.96
C GLU A 174 16.87 7.93 3.10
N GLY A 175 17.18 8.37 4.32
CA GLY A 175 18.18 9.41 4.58
C GLY A 175 17.67 10.83 4.32
N LEU A 176 16.35 11.03 4.23
CA LEU A 176 15.77 12.34 4.01
C LEU A 176 15.86 13.21 5.28
N PRO A 177 16.08 14.53 5.16
CA PRO A 177 15.99 15.42 6.30
C PRO A 177 14.56 15.43 6.85
N PHE A 178 14.41 15.65 8.16
CA PHE A 178 13.11 15.56 8.84
C PHE A 178 12.04 16.48 8.24
N SER A 179 12.43 17.66 7.74
CA SER A 179 11.51 18.58 7.04
C SER A 179 10.91 17.97 5.77
N ALA A 180 11.72 17.26 4.98
CA ALA A 180 11.25 16.58 3.77
C ALA A 180 10.39 15.36 4.12
N VAL A 181 10.73 14.61 5.18
CA VAL A 181 9.91 13.50 5.69
C VAL A 181 8.53 13.99 6.13
N GLN A 182 8.47 15.13 6.83
CA GLN A 182 7.22 15.72 7.27
C GLN A 182 6.35 16.17 6.10
N ALA A 183 6.94 16.83 5.08
CA ALA A 183 6.23 17.23 3.87
C ALA A 183 5.67 16.02 3.12
N LYS A 184 6.52 15.02 2.81
CA LYS A 184 6.13 13.77 2.15
C LYS A 184 5.01 13.05 2.91
N THR A 185 5.07 13.05 4.24
CA THR A 185 4.01 12.46 5.07
C THR A 185 2.71 13.25 4.93
N LYS A 186 2.72 14.57 5.07
CA LYS A 186 1.51 15.41 4.94
C LYS A 186 0.84 15.24 3.58
N ASP A 187 1.63 15.22 2.51
CA ASP A 187 1.10 15.21 1.15
C ASP A 187 0.52 13.84 0.75
N ASN A 188 1.07 12.74 1.27
CA ASN A 188 0.61 11.37 0.94
C ASN A 188 -0.39 10.80 1.95
N PHE A 189 -0.44 11.35 3.18
CA PHE A 189 -1.16 10.71 4.28
C PHE A 189 -2.65 10.59 4.01
N HIS A 190 -3.31 11.67 3.59
CA HIS A 190 -4.77 11.68 3.46
C HIS A 190 -5.26 10.71 2.38
N GLU A 191 -4.57 10.65 1.25
CA GLU A 191 -4.90 9.74 0.15
C GLU A 191 -4.64 8.28 0.54
N ALA A 192 -3.44 7.99 1.09
CA ALA A 192 -3.09 6.66 1.55
C ALA A 192 -3.99 6.17 2.70
N TRP A 193 -4.42 7.07 3.58
CA TRP A 193 -5.32 6.75 4.68
C TRP A 193 -6.74 6.47 4.17
N PHE A 194 -7.25 7.25 3.22
CA PHE A 194 -8.58 7.03 2.63
C PHE A 194 -8.66 5.70 1.88
N TYR A 195 -7.73 5.43 0.95
CA TYR A 195 -7.68 4.12 0.27
C TYR A 195 -7.40 2.99 1.25
N GLY A 196 -6.62 3.26 2.29
CA GLY A 196 -6.39 2.34 3.38
C GLY A 196 -7.69 1.99 4.07
N PHE A 197 -8.53 2.96 4.40
CA PHE A 197 -9.81 2.74 5.05
C PHE A 197 -10.74 1.86 4.19
N LEU A 198 -10.85 2.18 2.89
CA LEU A 198 -11.67 1.41 1.94
C LEU A 198 -11.19 -0.04 1.77
N THR A 199 -9.87 -0.26 1.85
CA THR A 199 -9.27 -1.59 1.69
C THR A 199 -9.33 -2.39 2.97
N TRP A 200 -8.94 -1.78 4.09
CA TRP A 200 -8.71 -2.47 5.35
C TRP A 200 -10.00 -2.72 6.13
N VAL A 201 -11.04 -1.89 6.02
CA VAL A 201 -12.32 -2.14 6.72
C VAL A 201 -12.94 -3.47 6.28
N PRO A 202 -13.10 -3.79 4.97
CA PRO A 202 -13.58 -5.10 4.53
C PRO A 202 -12.64 -6.24 4.93
N VAL A 203 -11.32 -6.07 4.71
CA VAL A 203 -10.31 -7.10 5.01
C VAL A 203 -10.30 -7.45 6.49
N GLN A 204 -10.32 -6.45 7.37
CA GLN A 204 -10.29 -6.64 8.82
C GLN A 204 -11.61 -7.19 9.34
N THR A 205 -12.74 -6.79 8.74
CA THR A 205 -14.03 -7.42 9.04
C THR A 205 -13.99 -8.92 8.76
N ALA A 206 -13.50 -9.32 7.58
CA ALA A 206 -13.35 -10.74 7.23
C ALA A 206 -12.33 -11.46 8.13
N ASN A 207 -11.19 -10.83 8.41
CA ASN A 207 -10.14 -11.38 9.26
C ASN A 207 -10.65 -11.65 10.69
N PHE A 208 -11.32 -10.69 11.32
CA PHE A 208 -11.87 -10.88 12.67
C PHE A 208 -13.07 -11.83 12.70
N TRP A 209 -13.80 -11.97 11.60
CA TRP A 209 -14.93 -12.89 11.51
C TRP A 209 -14.51 -14.35 11.32
N LEU A 210 -13.50 -14.59 10.48
CA LEU A 210 -13.11 -15.93 10.02
C LEU A 210 -11.86 -16.49 10.72
N VAL A 211 -10.92 -15.62 11.12
CA VAL A 211 -9.58 -16.04 11.53
C VAL A 211 -9.43 -15.95 13.04
N SER A 212 -8.87 -17.00 13.63
CA SER A 212 -8.51 -17.06 15.05
C SER A 212 -7.35 -16.10 15.37
N VAL A 213 -7.36 -15.49 16.56
CA VAL A 213 -6.41 -14.45 17.01
C VAL A 213 -4.93 -14.71 16.66
N PRO A 214 -4.34 -15.91 16.90
CA PRO A 214 -2.91 -16.12 16.61
C PRO A 214 -2.56 -16.02 15.12
N ARG A 215 -3.54 -16.26 14.23
CA ARG A 215 -3.37 -16.27 12.78
C ARG A 215 -3.73 -14.94 12.10
N GLN A 216 -4.35 -14.00 12.83
CA GLN A 216 -4.82 -12.74 12.27
C GLN A 216 -3.67 -11.88 11.72
N ALA A 217 -2.53 -11.85 12.43
CA ALA A 217 -1.34 -11.12 12.01
C ALA A 217 -0.76 -11.66 10.69
N VAL A 218 -0.75 -12.98 10.50
CA VAL A 218 -0.21 -13.60 9.28
C VAL A 218 -1.06 -13.25 8.07
N VAL A 219 -2.39 -13.32 8.20
CA VAL A 219 -3.33 -12.95 7.12
C VAL A 219 -3.13 -11.48 6.74
N VAL A 220 -3.00 -10.61 7.75
CA VAL A 220 -2.80 -9.18 7.52
C VAL A 220 -1.43 -8.89 6.91
N ASN A 221 -0.37 -9.59 7.32
CA ASN A 221 0.94 -9.47 6.69
C ASN A 221 0.88 -9.90 5.21
N GLY A 222 0.11 -10.94 4.87
CA GLY A 222 -0.10 -11.37 3.49
C GLY A 222 -0.81 -10.32 2.63
N VAL A 223 -1.91 -9.75 3.14
CA VAL A 223 -2.61 -8.65 2.44
C VAL A 223 -1.75 -7.39 2.38
N ASN A 224 -0.98 -7.12 3.45
CA ASN A 224 -0.05 -5.99 3.50
C ASN A 224 0.98 -6.03 2.38
N ALA A 225 1.44 -7.22 1.97
CA ALA A 225 2.36 -7.32 0.84
C ALA A 225 1.75 -6.71 -0.44
N GLY A 226 0.50 -7.06 -0.77
CA GLY A 226 -0.20 -6.45 -1.91
C GLY A 226 -0.48 -4.96 -1.71
N TRP A 227 -0.89 -4.57 -0.51
CA TRP A 227 -1.14 -3.16 -0.15
C TRP A 227 0.11 -2.29 -0.27
N LYS A 228 1.29 -2.80 0.11
CA LYS A 228 2.56 -2.07 0.01
C LYS A 228 3.00 -1.87 -1.44
N THR A 229 2.80 -2.90 -2.26
CA THR A 229 2.98 -2.78 -3.70
C THR A 229 2.06 -1.70 -4.30
N PHE A 230 0.78 -1.70 -3.92
CA PHE A 230 -0.17 -0.67 -4.34
C PHE A 230 0.24 0.75 -3.89
N LEU A 231 0.53 0.94 -2.60
CA LEU A 231 0.97 2.25 -2.08
C LEU A 231 2.23 2.76 -2.77
N SER A 232 3.16 1.86 -3.09
CA SER A 232 4.37 2.25 -3.81
C SER A 232 4.04 2.80 -5.19
N VAL A 233 3.19 2.10 -5.94
CA VAL A 233 2.76 2.53 -7.27
C VAL A 233 1.96 3.82 -7.19
N LEU A 234 1.08 3.99 -6.21
CA LEU A 234 0.28 5.21 -6.02
C LEU A 234 1.18 6.42 -5.76
N CYS A 235 2.10 6.33 -4.79
CA CYS A 235 3.01 7.42 -4.46
C CYS A 235 3.96 7.74 -5.64
N HIS A 236 4.55 6.74 -6.30
CA HIS A 236 5.45 6.99 -7.43
C HIS A 236 4.69 7.48 -8.67
N SER A 237 3.45 7.06 -8.89
CA SER A 237 2.58 7.62 -9.95
C SER A 237 2.33 9.11 -9.74
N ARG A 238 2.18 9.52 -8.48
CA ARG A 238 2.00 10.93 -8.13
C ARG A 238 3.30 11.73 -8.27
N ASP A 239 4.42 11.16 -7.83
CA ASP A 239 5.71 11.83 -7.83
C ASP A 239 6.39 11.84 -9.23
N TYR A 240 6.12 10.86 -10.10
CA TYR A 240 6.79 10.68 -11.41
C TYR A 240 5.84 10.42 -12.60
N GLY A 241 4.53 10.22 -12.39
CA GLY A 241 3.59 9.84 -13.44
C GLY A 241 3.32 10.91 -14.49
N GLY A 242 3.75 12.16 -14.29
CA GLY A 242 3.72 13.20 -15.32
C GLY A 242 4.54 12.86 -16.57
N ALA A 243 5.52 11.95 -16.48
CA ALA A 243 6.28 11.46 -17.64
C ALA A 243 5.61 10.32 -18.41
N GLY A 244 4.57 9.68 -17.84
CA GLY A 244 3.87 8.51 -18.42
C GLY A 244 2.39 8.75 -18.77
N GLN A 245 1.90 9.97 -18.60
CA GLN A 245 0.46 10.30 -18.63
C GLN A 245 -0.24 10.24 -20.00
N VAL A 246 0.40 9.78 -21.07
CA VAL A 246 -0.26 9.62 -22.39
C VAL A 246 -0.91 8.23 -22.58
N ALA A 247 -0.52 7.20 -21.81
CA ALA A 247 -0.93 5.82 -22.13
C ALA A 247 -2.07 5.23 -21.27
N GLN A 248 -2.34 5.73 -20.06
CA GLN A 248 -3.14 4.97 -19.07
C GLN A 248 -4.33 5.69 -18.43
N ALA A 249 -4.66 6.91 -18.87
CA ALA A 249 -5.87 7.62 -18.43
C ALA A 249 -7.19 6.93 -18.88
N GLY A 250 -7.13 5.90 -19.72
CA GLY A 250 -8.32 5.23 -20.27
C GLY A 250 -8.90 4.06 -19.48
N ALA A 251 -8.27 3.60 -18.39
CA ALA A 251 -8.63 2.29 -17.83
C ALA A 251 -9.44 2.29 -16.51
N PHE A 252 -9.52 3.38 -15.74
CA PHE A 252 -10.17 3.32 -14.41
C PHE A 252 -10.86 4.59 -13.89
N ALA A 253 -10.89 5.70 -14.62
CA ALA A 253 -11.55 6.93 -14.18
C ALA A 253 -12.88 7.14 -14.93
N GLY A 254 -13.98 7.24 -14.19
CA GLY A 254 -15.27 7.65 -14.75
C GLY A 254 -15.21 9.06 -15.37
N PRO A 255 -16.04 9.34 -16.40
CA PRO A 255 -15.80 10.40 -17.38
C PRO A 255 -15.98 11.86 -16.90
N LEU A 256 -16.37 12.12 -15.64
CA LEU A 256 -16.78 13.47 -15.21
C LEU A 256 -15.74 14.21 -14.36
N GLY A 257 -14.95 13.53 -13.53
CA GLY A 257 -13.91 14.19 -12.71
C GLY A 257 -12.58 14.44 -13.43
N ALA A 258 -12.35 13.74 -14.55
CA ALA A 258 -11.10 13.82 -15.31
C ALA A 258 -10.99 15.07 -16.20
N LYS A 259 -12.12 15.72 -16.54
CA LYS A 259 -12.11 16.90 -17.42
C LYS A 259 -11.79 18.18 -16.64
N GLU A 260 -12.40 18.38 -15.48
CA GLU A 260 -12.24 19.62 -14.71
C GLU A 260 -10.81 19.78 -14.15
N GLY A 261 -10.22 18.72 -13.59
CA GLY A 261 -8.86 18.78 -13.05
C GLY A 261 -7.75 18.84 -14.12
N ALA A 262 -7.99 18.26 -15.30
CA ALA A 262 -7.02 18.30 -16.41
C ALA A 262 -6.99 19.67 -17.10
N GLU A 263 -8.13 20.34 -17.21
CA GLU A 263 -8.25 21.65 -17.84
C GLU A 263 -7.68 22.76 -16.94
N GLU A 264 -7.92 22.68 -15.62
CA GLU A 264 -7.42 23.66 -14.65
C GLU A 264 -5.89 23.54 -14.43
N SER A 265 -5.35 22.32 -14.39
CA SER A 265 -3.91 22.10 -14.27
C SER A 265 -3.16 22.45 -15.57
N SER A 266 -3.72 22.14 -16.74
CA SER A 266 -3.12 22.51 -18.03
C SER A 266 -3.14 24.03 -18.24
N ALA A 267 -4.20 24.73 -17.82
CA ALA A 267 -4.27 26.19 -17.93
C ALA A 267 -3.23 26.87 -17.03
N ALA A 268 -3.03 26.39 -15.80
CA ALA A 268 -2.03 26.93 -14.87
C ALA A 268 -0.59 26.73 -15.37
N VAL A 269 -0.29 25.56 -15.96
CA VAL A 269 1.05 25.27 -16.53
C VAL A 269 1.32 26.11 -17.78
N VAL A 270 0.32 26.27 -18.65
CA VAL A 270 0.45 27.11 -19.86
C VAL A 270 0.62 28.57 -19.49
N GLU A 271 -0.05 29.05 -18.45
CA GLU A 271 0.08 30.44 -17.98
C GLU A 271 1.45 30.71 -17.35
N ALA A 272 1.97 29.76 -16.55
CA ALA A 272 3.32 29.86 -16.00
C ALA A 272 4.40 29.91 -17.11
N GLN A 273 4.25 29.08 -18.16
CA GLN A 273 5.14 29.11 -19.32
C GLN A 273 5.03 30.40 -20.12
N ARG A 274 3.83 30.99 -20.24
CA ARG A 274 3.63 32.27 -20.94
C ARG A 274 4.36 33.41 -20.22
N LEU A 275 4.26 33.47 -18.89
CA LEU A 275 4.94 34.48 -18.08
C LEU A 275 6.47 34.38 -18.22
N GLU A 276 7.03 33.17 -18.22
CA GLU A 276 8.47 32.95 -18.39
C GLU A 276 8.96 33.34 -19.80
N ILE A 277 8.18 33.02 -20.84
CA ILE A 277 8.47 33.45 -22.22
C ILE A 277 8.42 34.98 -22.34
N GLU A 278 7.49 35.62 -21.66
CA GLU A 278 7.33 37.08 -21.71
C GLU A 278 8.45 37.80 -20.96
N GLU A 279 8.93 37.24 -19.84
CA GLU A 279 10.12 37.71 -19.13
C GLU A 279 11.37 37.59 -20.02
N LEU A 280 11.59 36.43 -20.65
CA LEU A 280 12.69 36.22 -21.59
C LEU A 280 12.66 37.20 -22.77
N ARG A 281 11.47 37.48 -23.32
CA ARG A 281 11.31 38.47 -24.40
C ARG A 281 11.70 39.87 -23.93
N ARG A 282 11.31 40.28 -22.72
CA ARG A 282 11.71 41.58 -22.14
C ARG A 282 13.22 41.67 -21.97
N THR A 283 13.87 40.60 -21.50
CA THR A 283 15.34 40.56 -21.37
C THR A 283 16.02 40.67 -22.72
N ILE A 284 15.56 39.96 -23.75
CA ILE A 284 16.10 40.04 -25.11
C ILE A 284 15.96 41.46 -25.69
N ASP A 285 14.81 42.09 -25.49
CA ASP A 285 14.58 43.45 -25.99
C ASP A 285 15.41 44.50 -25.24
N ALA A 286 15.63 44.32 -23.94
CA ALA A 286 16.56 45.16 -23.16
C ALA A 286 17.99 45.04 -23.71
N LEU A 287 18.48 43.81 -23.94
CA LEU A 287 19.80 43.55 -24.51
C LEU A 287 19.94 44.11 -25.93
N ARG A 288 18.87 44.05 -26.76
CA ARG A 288 18.86 44.66 -28.09
C ARG A 288 18.98 46.19 -28.04
N ARG A 289 18.32 46.84 -27.07
CA ARG A 289 18.43 48.30 -26.86
C ARG A 289 19.81 48.70 -26.37
N GLU A 290 20.39 47.95 -25.44
CA GLU A 290 21.78 48.17 -25.00
C GLU A 290 22.78 48.05 -26.15
N ARG A 291 22.57 47.07 -27.04
CA ARG A 291 23.39 46.89 -28.25
C ARG A 291 23.22 48.05 -29.25
N GLN A 292 22.02 48.60 -29.42
CA GLN A 292 21.78 49.75 -30.29
C GLN A 292 22.32 51.07 -29.71
N ASN A 293 22.34 51.21 -28.39
CA ASN A 293 22.83 52.40 -27.69
C ASN A 293 24.36 52.44 -27.53
N GLY A 294 25.09 51.51 -28.14
CA GLY A 294 26.55 51.57 -28.23
C GLY A 294 27.30 51.38 -26.90
N ALA A 295 26.65 50.82 -25.86
CA ALA A 295 27.31 50.50 -24.60
C ALA A 295 28.23 49.28 -24.80
N THR A 296 29.50 49.55 -25.06
CA THR A 296 30.58 48.56 -25.14
C THR A 296 30.81 47.86 -23.81
N SER A 297 30.24 46.66 -23.63
CA SER A 297 30.85 45.58 -22.84
C SER A 297 30.33 44.21 -23.30
N THR A 298 30.69 43.86 -24.54
CA THR A 298 30.30 42.63 -25.25
C THR A 298 30.93 41.33 -24.70
N LYS A 299 31.56 41.36 -23.52
CA LYS A 299 32.16 40.17 -22.88
C LYS A 299 31.35 39.61 -21.71
N GLY A 300 30.58 40.45 -20.99
CA GLY A 300 29.81 40.00 -19.83
C GLY A 300 28.48 39.33 -20.19
N ALA A 301 27.70 39.94 -21.10
CA ALA A 301 26.37 39.43 -21.48
C ALA A 301 26.42 38.11 -22.27
N THR A 302 27.45 37.92 -23.08
CA THR A 302 27.67 36.70 -23.87
C THR A 302 28.06 35.52 -22.98
N ALA A 303 28.74 35.77 -21.85
CA ALA A 303 29.06 34.74 -20.85
C ALA A 303 27.81 34.28 -20.10
N VAL A 304 26.94 35.21 -19.68
CA VAL A 304 25.69 34.88 -18.95
C VAL A 304 24.69 34.13 -19.84
N VAL A 305 24.61 34.47 -21.13
CA VAL A 305 23.75 33.76 -22.09
C VAL A 305 24.34 32.41 -22.49
N ALA A 306 25.67 32.29 -22.66
CA ALA A 306 26.32 31.01 -22.92
C ALA A 306 26.20 30.06 -21.73
N GLU A 307 26.44 30.53 -20.50
CA GLU A 307 26.31 29.74 -19.27
C GLU A 307 24.87 29.24 -19.06
N ARG A 308 23.86 30.06 -19.36
CA ARG A 308 22.45 29.63 -19.29
C ARG A 308 22.01 28.74 -20.45
N ILE A 309 22.58 28.89 -21.64
CA ILE A 309 22.34 27.98 -22.76
C ILE A 309 23.01 26.63 -22.53
N ASP A 310 24.20 26.57 -21.93
CA ASP A 310 24.87 25.32 -21.56
C ASP A 310 24.08 24.58 -20.46
N VAL A 311 23.57 25.29 -19.45
CA VAL A 311 22.67 24.72 -18.43
C VAL A 311 21.35 24.19 -19.04
N LEU A 312 20.89 24.77 -20.15
CA LEU A 312 19.72 24.28 -20.89
C LEU A 312 20.07 23.17 -21.91
N ALA A 313 21.30 23.11 -22.40
CA ALA A 313 21.79 22.13 -23.37
C ALA A 313 22.29 20.82 -22.71
N GLU A 314 22.70 20.87 -21.44
CA GLU A 314 23.05 19.69 -20.63
C GLU A 314 21.82 18.93 -20.09
N ARG A 315 20.59 19.44 -20.29
CA ARG A 315 19.39 18.62 -20.09
C ARG A 315 19.32 17.54 -21.18
N PRO A 316 19.23 16.25 -20.83
CA PRO A 316 19.31 15.16 -21.81
C PRO A 316 18.18 15.27 -22.84
N ARG A 317 18.58 15.47 -24.10
CA ARG A 317 17.72 15.29 -25.29
C ARG A 317 17.39 13.80 -25.41
N HIS A 318 16.25 13.37 -24.91
CA HIS A 318 15.59 12.18 -25.43
C HIS A 318 14.12 12.50 -25.62
N GLU A 319 13.83 13.06 -26.80
CA GLU A 319 12.62 12.82 -27.62
C GLU A 319 12.55 13.88 -28.72
N ARG A 320 13.22 13.60 -29.85
CA ARG A 320 12.81 14.16 -31.14
C ARG A 320 13.28 13.27 -32.27
N SER A 321 12.69 12.09 -32.36
CA SER A 321 12.72 11.29 -33.58
C SER A 321 11.52 10.38 -33.63
N HIS A 322 10.36 10.93 -34.00
CA HIS A 322 9.34 10.26 -34.82
C HIS A 322 8.39 11.33 -35.33
N GLU A 323 8.85 12.08 -36.33
CA GLU A 323 8.00 12.85 -37.22
C GLU A 323 7.76 11.96 -38.46
N PRO A 324 6.51 11.63 -38.82
CA PRO A 324 6.24 10.83 -39.99
C PRO A 324 6.42 11.72 -41.24
N ARG A 325 7.41 11.38 -42.07
CA ARG A 325 7.45 11.87 -43.46
C ARG A 325 6.59 10.94 -44.31
N GLN A 326 5.54 11.55 -44.87
CA GLN A 326 4.77 11.22 -46.08
C GLN A 326 4.16 9.82 -46.19
#